data_AF-A0A3S8X5B4-F1
#
_entry.id   AF-A0A3S8X5B4-F1
#
_cell.length_a   1.000
_cell.length_b   1.000
_cell.length_c   1.000
_cell.angle_alpha   90.00
_cell.angle_beta   90.00
_cell.angle_gamma   90.00
#
_symmetry.space_group_name_H-M   'P 1'
#
loop_
_entity.id
_entity.type
_entity.pdbx_description
1 polymer ?
#
loop_
_entity_poly.entity_id
_entity_poly.type
_entity_poly.pdbx_seq_one_letter_code
_entity_poly.pdbx_strand_id
1 'polypeptide(L)'
;MFTHIIRGGGKKITYQNAGVDCAFVAALGSGFCNWRIDFAYADTNNRTYRTSRGKTHYECKIDPMRNNRPQTLPRYGKACAHLYVTGVRRVSQCHHITK
;
A
#
# COMPACT_ATOMS: atom_id res chain seq x y z
N MET A 1 -13.53 0.11 1.15
CA MET A 1 -12.66 -0.14 0.01
C MET A 1 -11.22 0.24 0.38
N PHE A 2 -10.23 -0.58 0.04
CA PHE A 2 -8.80 -0.22 0.16
C PHE A 2 -8.29 0.19 -1.21
N THR A 3 -7.68 1.36 -1.28
CA THR A 3 -7.27 2.00 -2.52
C THR A 3 -5.76 2.25 -2.48
N HIS A 4 -5.09 1.92 -3.58
CA HIS A 4 -3.68 2.19 -3.82
C HIS A 4 -3.57 3.03 -5.07
N ILE A 5 -3.04 4.23 -4.94
CA ILE A 5 -2.85 5.17 -6.03
C ILE A 5 -1.37 5.25 -6.33
N ILE A 6 -1.01 5.03 -7.60
CA ILE A 6 0.32 5.30 -8.12
C ILE A 6 0.17 6.25 -9.30
N ARG A 7 0.95 7.33 -9.30
CA ARG A 7 1.13 8.19 -10.47
C ARG A 7 2.60 8.24 -10.86
N GLY A 8 2.85 8.38 -12.14
CA GLY A 8 4.18 8.32 -12.72
C GLY A 8 4.15 7.75 -14.13
N GLY A 9 5.33 7.42 -14.66
CA GLY A 9 5.49 6.86 -15.99
C GLY A 9 6.69 5.92 -16.05
N GLY A 10 6.50 4.75 -16.68
CA GLY A 10 7.48 3.68 -16.69
C GLY A 10 7.95 3.33 -15.27
N LYS A 11 9.25 3.40 -15.03
CA LYS A 11 9.84 3.10 -13.71
C LYS A 11 9.76 4.28 -12.72
N LYS A 12 9.39 5.48 -13.15
CA LYS A 12 9.39 6.68 -12.32
C LYS A 12 8.04 6.85 -11.63
N ILE A 13 8.02 6.75 -10.31
CA ILE A 13 6.86 7.03 -9.47
C ILE A 13 6.99 8.45 -8.93
N THR A 14 6.04 9.32 -9.28
CA THR A 14 5.97 10.70 -8.78
C THR A 14 5.03 10.84 -7.58
N TYR A 15 4.06 9.95 -7.45
CA TYR A 15 3.14 9.92 -6.32
C TYR A 15 2.72 8.49 -6.00
N GLN A 16 2.72 8.15 -4.72
CA GLN A 16 2.21 6.87 -4.25
C GLN A 16 1.53 7.04 -2.89
N ASN A 17 0.27 6.61 -2.82
CA ASN A 17 -0.55 6.64 -1.62
C ASN A 17 -1.35 5.35 -1.53
N ALA A 18 -1.60 4.85 -0.33
CA ALA A 18 -2.65 3.87 -0.13
C ALA A 18 -3.40 4.14 1.16
N GLY A 19 -4.68 3.80 1.17
CA GLY A 19 -5.53 3.96 2.33
C GLY A 19 -6.86 3.25 2.22
N VAL A 20 -7.58 3.21 3.34
CA VAL A 20 -8.95 2.69 3.40
C VAL A 20 -9.92 3.87 3.37
N ASP A 21 -10.94 3.74 2.54
CA ASP A 21 -12.06 4.68 2.49
C ASP A 21 -13.01 4.48 3.68
N CYS A 22 -13.48 5.59 4.27
CA CYS A 22 -14.40 5.61 5.41
C CYS A 22 -15.70 4.84 5.17
N ALA A 23 -16.15 4.70 3.91
CA ALA A 23 -17.31 3.89 3.54
C ALA A 23 -17.16 2.40 3.91
N PHE A 24 -15.93 1.91 4.13
CA PHE A 24 -15.66 0.55 4.56
C PHE A 24 -15.90 0.30 6.06
N VAL A 25 -15.90 1.36 6.87
CA VAL A 25 -15.87 1.23 8.33
C VAL A 25 -17.27 1.11 8.93
N ALA A 26 -18.30 1.55 8.20
CA ALA A 26 -19.69 1.30 8.56
C ALA A 26 -19.99 -0.19 8.80
N ALA A 27 -19.19 -1.10 8.22
CA ALA A 27 -19.35 -2.55 8.38
C ALA A 27 -18.60 -3.17 9.58
N LEU A 28 -17.67 -2.45 10.24
CA LEU A 28 -16.79 -3.03 11.29
C LEU A 28 -17.03 -2.45 12.69
N GLY A 29 -17.81 -1.37 12.85
CA GLY A 29 -18.22 -0.79 14.14
C GLY A 29 -17.10 -0.20 15.01
N SER A 30 -15.85 -0.56 14.74
CA SER A 30 -14.62 -0.12 15.41
C SER A 30 -13.54 0.02 14.33
N GLY A 31 -12.82 1.13 14.32
CA GLY A 31 -11.81 1.43 13.29
C GLY A 31 -10.68 0.39 13.21
N PHE A 32 -9.77 0.56 12.27
CA PHE A 32 -8.57 -0.27 12.14
C PHE A 32 -7.58 0.08 13.26
N CYS A 33 -7.41 -0.81 14.24
CA CYS A 33 -6.41 -0.68 15.30
C CYS A 33 -5.13 -1.45 14.96
N ASN A 34 -3.98 -1.06 15.53
CA ASN A 34 -2.69 -1.74 15.30
C ASN A 34 -2.38 -1.90 13.80
N TRP A 35 -2.63 -0.85 13.04
CA TRP A 35 -2.63 -0.89 11.59
C TRP A 35 -1.28 -0.48 11.01
N ARG A 36 -0.93 -1.02 9.85
CA ARG A 36 0.29 -0.68 9.10
C ARG A 36 0.03 -0.85 7.62
N ILE A 37 0.52 0.09 6.81
CA ILE A 37 0.48 -0.02 5.35
C ILE A 37 1.90 -0.18 4.81
N ASP A 38 2.13 -1.25 4.05
CA ASP A 38 3.42 -1.55 3.43
C ASP A 38 3.31 -1.43 1.90
N PHE A 39 4.36 -0.91 1.25
CA PHE A 39 4.46 -0.91 -0.22
C PHE A 39 5.52 -1.92 -0.66
N ALA A 40 5.14 -2.93 -1.44
CA ALA A 40 6.03 -3.96 -1.95
C ALA A 40 6.23 -3.83 -3.46
N TYR A 41 7.45 -4.06 -3.93
CA TYR A 41 7.81 -4.01 -5.35
C TYR A 41 8.42 -5.33 -5.75
N ALA A 42 7.89 -5.91 -6.82
CA ALA A 42 8.38 -7.15 -7.41
C ALA A 42 8.69 -6.95 -8.88
N ASP A 43 9.66 -7.71 -9.39
CA ASP A 43 9.97 -7.71 -10.81
C ASP A 43 8.93 -8.52 -11.63
N THR A 44 9.13 -8.60 -12.93
CA THR A 44 8.26 -9.33 -13.86
C THR A 44 8.21 -10.84 -13.58
N ASN A 45 9.19 -11.37 -12.85
CA ASN A 45 9.22 -12.78 -12.42
C ASN A 45 8.59 -12.96 -11.03
N ASN A 46 7.83 -11.97 -10.55
CA ASN A 46 7.20 -11.95 -9.23
C ASN A 46 8.18 -12.00 -8.04
N ARG A 47 9.48 -11.74 -8.24
CA ARG A 47 10.44 -11.68 -7.13
C ARG A 47 10.39 -10.32 -6.47
N THR A 48 9.92 -10.27 -5.22
CA THR A 48 9.95 -9.05 -4.41
C THR A 48 11.39 -8.66 -4.14
N TYR A 49 11.78 -7.46 -4.60
CA TYR A 49 13.14 -6.93 -4.41
C TYR A 49 13.18 -5.79 -3.40
N ARG A 50 12.03 -5.20 -3.04
CA ARG A 50 11.96 -4.12 -2.06
C ARG A 50 10.60 -4.07 -1.38
N THR A 51 10.60 -3.78 -0.08
CA THR A 51 9.41 -3.44 0.67
C THR A 51 9.65 -2.18 1.49
N SER A 52 8.91 -1.12 1.20
CA SER A 52 8.84 0.07 2.05
C SER A 52 7.82 -0.21 3.16
N ARG A 53 8.32 -0.69 4.30
CA ARG A 53 7.50 -0.99 5.48
C ARG A 53 7.04 0.30 6.17
N GLY A 54 5.76 0.38 6.52
CA GLY A 54 5.21 1.50 7.29
C GLY A 54 5.51 1.39 8.78
N LYS A 55 5.24 2.45 9.54
CA LYS A 55 5.16 2.37 11.01
C LYS A 55 3.86 1.67 11.39
N THR A 56 3.88 0.86 12.46
CA THR A 56 2.65 0.38 13.08
C THR A 56 2.03 1.50 13.91
N HIS A 57 0.78 1.81 13.60
CA HIS A 57 -0.06 2.76 14.32
C HIS A 57 -0.91 1.98 15.32
N TYR A 58 -0.66 2.18 16.61
CA TYR A 58 -1.35 1.44 17.68
C TYR A 58 -2.75 1.98 17.93
N GLU A 59 -2.99 3.24 17.57
CA GLU A 59 -4.29 3.88 17.59
C GLU A 59 -5.27 3.26 16.57
N CYS A 60 -6.56 3.34 16.89
CA CYS A 60 -7.63 2.95 15.99
C CYS A 60 -7.97 4.11 15.06
N LYS A 61 -7.98 3.87 13.75
CA LYS A 61 -8.36 4.87 12.75
C LYS A 61 -9.32 4.28 11.73
N ILE A 62 -10.32 5.07 11.33
CA ILE A 62 -11.33 4.63 10.36
C ILE A 62 -10.80 4.70 8.91
N ASP A 63 -9.91 5.66 8.65
CA ASP A 63 -9.31 5.96 7.36
C ASP A 63 -7.77 5.86 7.42
N PRO A 64 -7.19 4.68 7.74
CA PRO A 64 -5.75 4.50 7.72
C PRO A 64 -5.23 4.81 6.32
N MET A 65 -4.25 5.71 6.23
CA MET A 65 -3.68 6.17 4.98
C MET A 65 -2.18 6.41 5.14
N ARG A 66 -1.42 6.11 4.08
CA ARG A 66 0.02 6.31 4.04
C ARG A 66 0.49 6.79 2.67
N ASN A 67 1.33 7.81 2.66
CA ASN A 67 2.09 8.25 1.49
C ASN A 67 3.47 7.59 1.45
N ASN A 68 3.99 7.37 0.24
CA ASN A 68 5.38 6.99 0.02
C ASN A 68 6.09 8.07 -0.79
N ARG A 69 7.41 8.19 -0.59
CA ARG A 69 8.21 9.20 -1.28
C ARG A 69 8.29 8.90 -2.79
N PRO A 70 8.35 9.94 -3.65
CA PRO A 70 8.67 9.78 -5.06
C PRO A 70 9.99 9.04 -5.24
N GLN A 71 10.11 8.26 -6.31
CA GLN A 71 11.23 7.35 -6.52
C GLN A 71 11.26 6.77 -7.93
N THR A 72 12.45 6.32 -8.34
CA THR A 72 12.64 5.55 -9.56
C THR A 72 12.87 4.08 -9.19
N LEU A 73 12.07 3.19 -9.76
CA LEU A 73 12.22 1.76 -9.57
C LEU A 73 13.42 1.23 -10.39
N PRO A 74 14.20 0.28 -9.84
CA PRO A 74 15.30 -0.32 -10.60
C PRO A 74 14.78 -1.24 -11.72
N ARG A 75 13.60 -1.84 -11.55
CA ARG A 75 13.01 -2.84 -12.45
C ARG A 75 11.53 -2.55 -12.72
N TYR A 76 11.06 -3.00 -13.89
CA TYR A 76 9.63 -3.14 -14.17
C TYR A 76 9.07 -4.38 -13.45
N GLY A 77 7.75 -4.44 -13.31
CA GLY A 77 7.06 -5.55 -12.65
C GLY A 77 5.75 -5.09 -12.03
N LYS A 78 5.64 -5.17 -10.70
CA LYS A 78 4.44 -4.73 -9.97
C LYS A 78 4.76 -3.97 -8.70
N ALA A 79 3.88 -3.05 -8.35
CA ALA A 79 3.88 -2.32 -7.10
C ALA A 79 2.57 -2.59 -6.35
N CYS A 80 2.68 -3.15 -5.15
CA CYS A 80 1.55 -3.51 -4.30
C CYS A 80 1.54 -2.67 -3.04
N ALA A 81 0.35 -2.35 -2.55
CA ALA A 81 0.13 -1.86 -1.19
C ALA A 81 -0.58 -2.95 -0.39
N HIS A 82 -0.17 -3.13 0.86
CA HIS A 82 -0.71 -4.12 1.78
C HIS A 82 -1.14 -3.45 3.07
N LEU A 83 -2.38 -3.69 3.50
CA LEU A 83 -2.85 -3.28 4.81
C LEU A 83 -2.70 -4.46 5.79
N TYR A 84 -2.04 -4.18 6.91
CA TYR A 84 -1.93 -5.06 8.07
C TYR A 84 -2.76 -4.49 9.21
N VAL A 85 -3.47 -5.36 9.93
CA VAL A 85 -4.26 -5.03 11.12
C VAL A 85 -3.95 -6.09 12.16
N THR A 86 -3.42 -5.68 13.31
CA THR A 86 -2.93 -6.60 14.35
C THR A 86 -1.91 -7.61 13.80
N GLY A 87 -1.01 -7.13 12.95
CA GLY A 87 0.04 -7.95 12.31
C GLY A 87 -0.42 -8.87 11.17
N VAL A 88 -1.73 -9.00 10.92
CA VAL A 88 -2.29 -9.85 9.86
C VAL A 88 -2.56 -9.03 8.61
N ARG A 89 -2.08 -9.50 7.44
CA ARG A 89 -2.39 -8.87 6.14
C ARG A 89 -3.87 -9.07 5.82
N ARG A 90 -4.64 -7.98 5.76
CA ARG A 90 -6.09 -8.01 5.49
C ARG A 90 -6.43 -7.83 4.02
N VAL A 91 -5.70 -6.95 3.33
CA VAL A 91 -5.97 -6.63 1.93
C VAL A 91 -4.70 -6.25 1.19
N SER A 92 -4.71 -6.45 -0.12
CA SER A 92 -3.65 -6.09 -1.05
C SER A 92 -4.24 -5.48 -2.31
N GLN A 93 -3.64 -4.39 -2.82
CA GLN A 93 -3.95 -3.85 -4.14
C GLN A 93 -2.65 -3.59 -4.91
N CYS A 94 -2.56 -4.10 -6.13
CA CYS A 94 -1.36 -4.08 -6.94
C CYS A 94 -1.58 -3.39 -8.29
N HIS A 95 -0.53 -2.75 -8.78
CA HIS A 95 -0.45 -2.16 -10.12
C HIS A 95 0.69 -2.80 -10.88
N HIS A 96 0.49 -3.03 -12.17
CA HIS A 96 1.57 -3.39 -13.07
C HIS A 96 2.35 -2.12 -13.44
N ILE A 97 3.66 -2.21 -13.31
CA ILE A 97 4.59 -1.17 -13.71
C ILE A 97 5.32 -1.70 -14.93
N THR A 98 4.78 -1.35 -16.10
CA THR A 98 5.31 -1.74 -17.41
C THR A 98 5.91 -0.53 -18.11
N LYS A 99 6.48 -0.76 -19.30
CA LYS A 99 6.82 0.33 -20.22
C LYS A 99 5.56 1.07 -20.65
#